data_AF-A0A8J7NBY8-F1
#
_entry.id   AF-A0A8J7NBY8-F1
#
_cell.length_a   1.000
_cell.length_b   1.000
_cell.length_c   1.000
_cell.angle_alpha   90.00
_cell.angle_beta   90.00
_cell.angle_gamma   90.00
#
_symmetry.space_group_name_H-M   'P 1'
#
loop_
_entity.id
_entity.type
_entity.pdbx_description
1 polymer ?
#
loop_
_entity_poly.entity_id
_entity_poly.type
_entity_poly.pdbx_seq_one_letter_code
_entity_poly.pdbx_strand_id
1 'polypeptide(L)'
;PEFLTGLQPYVSEIIITKGNHDGGIEKLIPPGVSVVGELIDKESGFFHGHTTPTDDLLGVKNIVKAHSHPSIILRDIRPYIRPVWVEVPLKEGKAKVTVVPTFDENARGIALNGDGPVGPLLTRMADLPEAEIYLLDGSYMGKLRELKEKFNS
;
A
#
# COMPACT_ATOMS: atom_id res chain seq x y z
N PRO A 1 -14.26 2.27 18.66
CA PRO A 1 -13.10 1.58 19.25
C PRO A 1 -12.21 2.60 19.97
N GLU A 2 -11.58 2.24 21.09
CA GLU A 2 -10.73 3.17 21.87
C GLU A 2 -9.68 3.87 21.02
N PHE A 3 -9.05 3.14 20.08
CA PHE A 3 -8.09 3.71 19.15
C PHE A 3 -8.66 4.89 18.34
N LEU A 4 -9.79 4.69 17.66
CA LEU A 4 -10.41 5.73 16.82
C LEU A 4 -10.91 6.91 17.66
N THR A 5 -11.54 6.63 18.81
CA THR A 5 -12.00 7.68 19.73
C THR A 5 -10.84 8.49 20.30
N GLY A 6 -9.70 7.84 20.58
CA GLY A 6 -8.48 8.50 21.04
C GLY A 6 -7.83 9.39 19.99
N LEU A 7 -8.06 9.14 18.69
CA LEU A 7 -7.53 9.97 17.60
C LEU A 7 -8.37 11.24 17.35
N GLN A 8 -9.68 11.21 17.61
CA GLN A 8 -10.61 12.30 17.29
C GLN A 8 -10.21 13.68 17.84
N PRO A 9 -9.60 13.82 19.03
CA PRO A 9 -9.14 15.14 19.52
C PRO A 9 -7.99 15.75 18.73
N TYR A 10 -7.25 14.96 17.94
CA TYR A 10 -6.02 15.38 17.27
C TYR A 10 -6.21 15.70 15.78
N VAL A 11 -7.34 15.30 15.20
CA VAL A 11 -7.62 15.47 13.77
C VAL A 11 -9.04 15.99 13.56
N SER A 12 -9.23 16.80 12.53
CA SER A 12 -10.57 17.33 12.19
C SER A 12 -11.51 16.28 11.61
N GLU A 13 -10.97 15.22 11.03
CA GLU A 13 -11.73 14.18 10.34
C GLU A 13 -10.99 12.84 10.37
N ILE A 14 -11.75 11.74 10.43
CA ILE A 14 -11.25 10.38 10.26
C ILE A 14 -12.10 9.68 9.20
N ILE A 15 -11.45 9.30 8.11
CA ILE A 15 -12.05 8.55 7.00
C ILE A 15 -11.32 7.20 6.89
N ILE A 16 -12.06 6.10 6.84
CA ILE A 16 -11.53 4.75 6.69
C ILE A 16 -11.85 4.23 5.29
N THR A 17 -10.82 3.87 4.52
CA THR A 17 -11.00 3.13 3.26
C THR A 17 -11.11 1.63 3.55
N LYS A 18 -12.25 1.03 3.25
CA LYS A 18 -12.62 -0.32 3.66
C LYS A 18 -11.83 -1.40 2.92
N GLY A 19 -11.27 -2.35 3.66
CA GLY A 19 -10.64 -3.57 3.18
C GLY A 19 -11.55 -4.79 3.19
N ASN A 20 -11.06 -5.89 2.63
CA ASN A 20 -11.79 -7.16 2.54
C ASN A 20 -12.02 -7.84 3.90
N HIS A 21 -11.28 -7.44 4.93
CA HIS A 21 -11.42 -7.96 6.30
C HIS A 21 -12.34 -7.10 7.19
N ASP A 22 -12.78 -5.93 6.71
CA ASP A 22 -13.50 -4.94 7.51
C ASP A 22 -15.04 -5.17 7.48
N GLY A 23 -15.47 -6.42 7.41
CA GLY A 23 -16.89 -6.78 7.36
C GLY A 23 -17.66 -6.23 8.57
N GLY A 24 -18.66 -5.38 8.32
CA GLY A 24 -19.52 -4.81 9.36
C GLY A 24 -18.86 -3.71 10.21
N ILE A 25 -17.71 -3.17 9.80
CA ILE A 25 -16.99 -2.10 10.51
C ILE A 25 -17.87 -0.87 10.80
N GLU A 26 -18.84 -0.58 9.94
CA GLU A 26 -19.79 0.53 10.08
C GLU A 26 -20.60 0.46 11.39
N LYS A 27 -20.77 -0.75 11.95
CA LYS A 27 -21.48 -0.96 13.22
C LYS A 27 -20.59 -0.78 14.44
N LEU A 28 -19.28 -0.71 14.25
CA LEU A 28 -18.28 -0.68 15.32
C LEU A 28 -17.65 0.69 15.50
N ILE A 29 -17.62 1.53 14.46
CA ILE A 29 -16.98 2.85 14.49
C ILE A 29 -17.70 3.84 15.41
N PRO A 30 -16.97 4.74 16.11
CA PRO A 30 -17.59 5.80 16.91
C PRO A 30 -18.25 6.86 15.99
N PRO A 31 -19.19 7.67 16.52
CA PRO A 31 -19.76 8.79 15.78
C PRO A 31 -18.68 9.74 15.26
N GLY A 32 -18.86 10.28 14.05
CA GLY A 32 -17.91 11.22 13.43
C GLY A 32 -16.77 10.56 12.64
N VAL A 33 -16.74 9.23 12.53
CA VAL A 33 -15.86 8.50 11.61
C VAL A 33 -16.65 8.08 10.37
N SER A 34 -16.08 8.25 9.18
CA SER A 34 -16.69 7.79 7.93
C SER A 34 -15.97 6.56 7.39
N VAL A 35 -16.71 5.72 6.65
CA VAL A 35 -16.17 4.53 5.98
C VAL A 35 -16.55 4.61 4.51
N VAL A 36 -15.56 4.49 3.63
CA VAL A 36 -15.71 4.58 2.18
C VAL A 36 -14.94 3.44 1.51
N GLY A 37 -15.24 3.11 0.25
CA GLY A 37 -14.41 2.17 -0.52
C GLY A 37 -13.11 2.82 -0.98
N GLU A 38 -13.22 4.05 -1.47
CA GLU A 38 -12.16 4.87 -2.03
C GLU A 38 -12.37 6.32 -1.59
N LEU A 39 -11.28 7.09 -1.48
CA LEU A 39 -11.30 8.50 -1.14
C LEU A 39 -10.43 9.26 -2.15
N ILE A 40 -10.94 10.35 -2.71
CA ILE A 40 -10.15 11.30 -3.48
C ILE A 40 -10.12 12.62 -2.70
N ASP A 41 -8.93 13.08 -2.35
CA ASP A 41 -8.68 14.40 -1.79
C ASP A 41 -7.69 15.16 -2.69
N LYS A 42 -8.20 16.21 -3.35
CA LYS A 42 -7.46 17.03 -4.31
C LYS A 42 -6.83 16.19 -5.43
N GLU A 43 -5.52 16.01 -5.39
CA GLU A 43 -4.74 15.30 -6.40
C GLU A 43 -4.30 13.91 -5.92
N SER A 44 -4.82 13.46 -4.77
CA SER A 44 -4.46 12.19 -4.15
C SER A 44 -5.68 11.26 -3.99
N GLY A 45 -5.52 10.00 -4.36
CA GLY A 45 -6.49 8.94 -4.18
C GLY A 45 -6.02 7.93 -3.14
N PHE A 46 -6.93 7.43 -2.31
CA PHE A 46 -6.67 6.47 -1.24
C PHE A 46 -7.65 5.32 -1.35
N PHE A 47 -7.15 4.09 -1.26
CA PHE A 47 -8.00 2.91 -1.21
C PHE A 47 -7.25 1.74 -0.58
N HIS A 48 -7.99 0.73 -0.12
CA HIS A 48 -7.35 -0.41 0.56
C HIS A 48 -6.42 -1.19 -0.36
N GLY A 49 -6.81 -1.44 -1.63
CA GLY A 49 -5.94 -2.10 -2.61
C GLY A 49 -6.28 -3.57 -2.95
N HIS A 50 -7.35 -4.13 -2.37
CA HIS A 50 -7.81 -5.50 -2.66
C HIS A 50 -8.67 -5.61 -3.94
N THR A 51 -9.21 -4.48 -4.42
CA THR A 51 -10.01 -4.36 -5.64
C THR A 51 -9.27 -3.55 -6.71
N THR A 52 -9.77 -3.58 -7.95
CA THR A 52 -9.36 -2.62 -8.97
C THR A 52 -9.88 -1.23 -8.60
N PRO A 53 -9.06 -0.17 -8.68
CA PRO A 53 -9.53 1.19 -8.42
C PRO A 53 -10.52 1.68 -9.46
N THR A 54 -11.31 2.70 -9.13
CA THR A 54 -12.16 3.41 -10.10
C THR A 54 -11.34 4.25 -11.10
N ASP A 55 -11.91 4.57 -12.26
CA ASP A 55 -11.29 5.44 -13.27
C ASP A 55 -11.01 6.85 -12.71
N ASP A 56 -11.90 7.36 -11.86
CA ASP A 56 -11.73 8.65 -11.16
C ASP A 56 -10.47 8.61 -10.28
N LEU A 57 -10.26 7.52 -9.52
CA LEU A 57 -9.08 7.35 -8.70
C LEU A 57 -7.82 7.16 -9.55
N LEU A 58 -7.90 6.52 -10.71
CA LEU A 58 -6.78 6.42 -11.67
C LEU A 58 -6.41 7.76 -12.31
N GLY A 59 -7.34 8.72 -12.35
CA GLY A 59 -7.14 10.06 -12.93
C GLY A 59 -6.36 11.04 -12.06
N VAL A 60 -6.12 10.73 -10.78
CA VAL A 60 -5.40 11.60 -9.84
C VAL A 60 -3.88 11.59 -10.08
N LYS A 61 -3.12 12.44 -9.37
CA LYS A 61 -1.65 12.46 -9.50
C LYS A 61 -0.94 11.47 -8.58
N ASN A 62 -1.48 11.22 -7.39
CA ASN A 62 -0.87 10.32 -6.41
C ASN A 62 -1.90 9.31 -5.91
N ILE A 63 -1.57 8.03 -5.93
CA ILE A 63 -2.43 6.97 -5.40
C ILE A 63 -1.72 6.34 -4.21
N VAL A 64 -2.36 6.30 -3.06
CA VAL A 64 -1.85 5.58 -1.88
C VAL A 64 -2.70 4.32 -1.68
N LYS A 65 -2.04 3.16 -1.63
CA LYS A 65 -2.70 1.87 -1.39
C LYS A 65 -2.05 1.07 -0.29
N ALA A 66 -2.86 0.24 0.37
CA ALA A 66 -2.43 -0.71 1.37
C ALA A 66 -2.57 -2.15 0.83
N HIS A 67 -3.07 -3.06 1.68
CA HIS A 67 -3.43 -4.46 1.42
C HIS A 67 -2.26 -5.42 1.17
N SER A 68 -1.34 -5.06 0.28
CA SER A 68 -0.26 -5.96 -0.13
C SER A 68 0.84 -6.11 0.93
N HIS A 69 0.92 -5.19 1.89
CA HIS A 69 1.95 -5.16 2.93
C HIS A 69 3.34 -5.39 2.30
N PRO A 70 3.78 -4.51 1.40
CA PRO A 70 4.94 -4.77 0.55
C PRO A 70 6.19 -5.07 1.37
N SER A 71 6.92 -6.07 0.91
CA SER A 71 8.17 -6.51 1.53
C SER A 71 9.19 -6.92 0.47
N ILE A 72 10.44 -7.02 0.86
CA ILE A 72 11.53 -7.56 0.03
C ILE A 72 12.19 -8.72 0.78
N ILE A 73 12.51 -9.79 0.05
CA ILE A 73 13.36 -10.87 0.55
C ILE A 73 14.81 -10.43 0.32
N LEU A 74 15.56 -10.28 1.39
CA LEU A 74 17.01 -10.08 1.33
C LEU A 74 17.68 -11.45 1.50
N ARG A 75 18.46 -11.85 0.49
CA ARG A 75 19.23 -13.10 0.52
C ARG A 75 20.70 -12.78 0.75
N ASP A 76 21.22 -13.37 1.82
CA ASP A 76 22.64 -13.52 2.10
C ASP A 76 22.80 -14.97 2.58
N ILE A 77 23.34 -15.22 3.78
CA ILE A 77 23.44 -16.59 4.36
C ILE A 77 22.06 -17.20 4.68
N ARG A 78 21.09 -16.38 5.13
CA ARG A 78 19.70 -16.79 5.39
C ARG A 78 18.73 -15.74 4.84
N PRO A 79 17.69 -16.15 4.10
CA PRO A 79 16.67 -15.21 3.66
C PRO A 79 15.96 -14.58 4.85
N TYR A 80 15.82 -13.26 4.84
CA TYR A 80 14.95 -12.55 5.77
C TYR A 80 14.11 -11.52 5.02
N ILE A 81 12.88 -11.34 5.49
CA ILE A 81 11.87 -10.49 4.84
C ILE A 81 11.84 -9.16 5.56
N ARG A 82 11.87 -8.06 4.81
CA ARG A 82 11.77 -6.70 5.35
C ARG A 82 10.56 -5.97 4.75
N PRO A 83 9.70 -5.34 5.55
CA PRO A 83 8.69 -4.44 5.04
C PRO A 83 9.36 -3.22 4.40
N VAL A 84 8.76 -2.69 3.34
CA VAL A 84 9.29 -1.59 2.54
C VAL A 84 8.20 -0.59 2.17
N TRP A 85 8.58 0.64 1.89
CA TRP A 85 7.76 1.55 1.09
C TRP A 85 8.04 1.30 -0.39
N VAL A 86 7.02 1.51 -1.22
CA VAL A 86 7.12 1.32 -2.67
C VAL A 86 6.56 2.54 -3.35
N GLU A 87 7.30 3.05 -4.32
CA GLU A 87 6.86 4.09 -5.23
C GLU A 87 6.90 3.51 -6.65
N VAL A 88 5.75 3.37 -7.30
CA VAL A 88 5.66 2.73 -8.61
C VAL A 88 4.80 3.54 -9.58
N PRO A 89 5.26 3.81 -10.80
CA PRO A 89 4.43 4.47 -11.80
C PRO A 89 3.36 3.51 -12.36
N LEU A 90 2.25 4.07 -12.82
CA LEU A 90 1.34 3.32 -13.70
C LEU A 90 1.96 3.14 -15.09
N LYS A 91 1.62 2.04 -15.76
CA LYS A 91 1.97 1.80 -17.17
C LYS A 91 1.34 2.83 -18.09
N GLU A 92 0.13 3.25 -17.74
CA GLU A 92 -0.65 4.27 -18.45
C GLU A 92 -1.17 5.31 -17.46
N GLY A 93 -1.20 6.58 -17.88
CA GLY A 93 -1.59 7.69 -17.02
C GLY A 93 -0.40 8.38 -16.35
N LYS A 94 -0.70 9.30 -15.43
CA LYS A 94 0.30 10.14 -14.75
C LYS A 94 0.40 9.86 -13.26
N ALA A 95 -0.43 8.97 -12.73
CA ALA A 95 -0.47 8.71 -11.30
C ALA A 95 0.80 7.97 -10.85
N LYS A 96 1.37 8.43 -9.75
CA LYS A 96 2.39 7.70 -9.00
C LYS A 96 1.71 6.92 -7.87
N VAL A 97 2.02 5.65 -7.72
CA VAL A 97 1.40 4.78 -6.72
C VAL A 97 2.38 4.55 -5.57
N THR A 98 2.00 5.01 -4.38
CA THR A 98 2.65 4.69 -3.12
C THR A 98 1.98 3.45 -2.51
N VAL A 99 2.75 2.41 -2.23
CA VAL A 99 2.28 1.25 -1.47
C VAL A 99 2.83 1.35 -0.06
N VAL A 100 1.92 1.47 0.91
CA VAL A 100 2.29 1.63 2.32
C VAL A 100 2.59 0.27 2.97
N PRO A 101 3.62 0.17 3.82
CA PRO A 101 3.85 -1.01 4.63
C PRO A 101 2.73 -1.19 5.67
N THR A 102 2.63 -2.40 6.24
CA THR A 102 1.78 -2.65 7.40
C THR A 102 2.33 -1.95 8.64
N PHE A 103 1.44 -1.49 9.52
CA PHE A 103 1.79 -1.01 10.86
C PHE A 103 2.01 -2.17 11.85
N ASP A 104 1.53 -3.37 11.53
CA ASP A 104 1.65 -4.55 12.40
C ASP A 104 2.96 -5.29 12.11
N GLU A 105 3.85 -5.33 13.10
CA GLU A 105 5.13 -6.03 13.06
C GLU A 105 4.99 -7.55 12.83
N ASN A 106 3.83 -8.12 13.14
CA ASN A 106 3.55 -9.55 12.98
C ASN A 106 2.94 -9.89 11.62
N ALA A 107 2.44 -8.89 10.89
CA ALA A 107 1.81 -9.11 9.60
C ALA A 107 2.88 -9.48 8.56
N ARG A 108 2.71 -10.66 7.96
CA ARG A 108 3.58 -11.12 6.89
C ARG A 108 3.27 -10.34 5.62
N GLY A 109 4.28 -9.66 5.11
CA GLY A 109 4.20 -8.93 3.86
C GLY A 109 4.25 -9.82 2.63
N ILE A 110 3.80 -9.29 1.48
CA ILE A 110 4.02 -9.93 0.19
C ILE A 110 5.38 -9.49 -0.33
N ALA A 111 6.26 -10.46 -0.62
CA ALA A 111 7.57 -10.20 -1.16
C ALA A 111 7.47 -9.79 -2.64
N LEU A 112 7.85 -8.55 -2.97
CA LEU A 112 7.77 -8.02 -4.34
C LEU A 112 8.80 -8.65 -5.28
N ASN A 113 9.91 -9.13 -4.74
CA ASN A 113 10.87 -9.97 -5.44
C ASN A 113 10.57 -11.47 -5.35
N GLY A 114 9.40 -11.87 -4.84
CA GLY A 114 8.92 -13.25 -4.92
C GLY A 114 7.84 -13.44 -5.99
N ASP A 115 7.19 -14.61 -5.96
CA ASP A 115 6.14 -15.01 -6.91
C ASP A 115 4.70 -14.82 -6.36
N GLY A 116 4.57 -14.13 -5.22
CA GLY A 116 3.28 -13.92 -4.55
C GLY A 116 2.36 -12.93 -5.26
N PRO A 117 1.04 -13.02 -5.08
CA PRO A 117 0.09 -12.07 -5.66
C PRO A 117 0.18 -10.70 -4.97
N VAL A 118 0.44 -9.64 -5.73
CA VAL A 118 0.61 -8.26 -5.21
C VAL A 118 -0.66 -7.40 -5.28
N GLY A 119 -1.78 -7.99 -5.71
CA GLY A 119 -3.07 -7.32 -5.86
C GLY A 119 -3.32 -6.74 -7.26
N PRO A 120 -4.58 -6.42 -7.59
CA PRO A 120 -5.02 -6.15 -8.96
C PRO A 120 -4.34 -4.94 -9.61
N LEU A 121 -4.22 -3.81 -8.88
CA LEU A 121 -3.55 -2.61 -9.39
C LEU A 121 -2.09 -2.89 -9.73
N LEU A 122 -1.34 -3.47 -8.78
CA LEU A 122 0.09 -3.72 -8.96
C LEU A 122 0.36 -4.73 -10.06
N THR A 123 -0.45 -5.78 -10.18
CA THR A 123 -0.28 -6.81 -11.21
C THR A 123 -0.60 -6.29 -12.61
N ARG A 124 -1.66 -5.50 -12.77
CA ARG A 124 -2.22 -5.18 -14.10
C ARG A 124 -1.78 -3.82 -14.60
N MET A 125 -1.76 -2.82 -13.72
CA MET A 125 -1.69 -1.41 -14.08
C MET A 125 -0.35 -0.75 -13.72
N ALA A 126 0.40 -1.26 -12.75
CA ALA A 126 1.69 -0.69 -12.34
C ALA A 126 2.86 -1.22 -13.17
N ASP A 127 3.85 -0.36 -13.43
CA ASP A 127 5.14 -0.75 -14.01
C ASP A 127 6.11 -1.22 -12.90
N LEU A 128 5.84 -2.42 -12.37
CA LEU A 128 6.57 -2.98 -11.23
C LEU A 128 8.09 -3.06 -11.40
N PRO A 129 8.67 -3.40 -12.56
CA PRO A 129 10.12 -3.36 -12.75
C PRO A 129 10.75 -2.01 -12.40
N GLU A 130 10.03 -0.91 -12.65
CA GLU A 130 10.47 0.46 -12.37
C GLU A 130 10.08 0.95 -10.96
N ALA A 131 9.48 0.09 -10.13
CA ALA A 131 9.15 0.42 -8.75
C ALA A 131 10.42 0.71 -7.93
N GLU A 132 10.43 1.85 -7.27
CA GLU A 132 11.45 2.26 -6.32
C GLU A 132 11.13 1.73 -4.93
N ILE A 133 12.12 1.10 -4.29
CA ILE A 133 11.95 0.45 -3.00
C ILE A 133 12.73 1.21 -1.92
N TYR A 134 12.08 1.44 -0.78
CA TYR A 134 12.66 2.12 0.37
C TYR A 134 12.45 1.30 1.65
N LEU A 135 13.45 1.27 2.53
CA LEU A 135 13.26 0.73 3.88
C LEU A 135 12.37 1.64 4.72
N LEU A 136 11.90 1.15 5.87
CA LEU A 136 11.04 1.93 6.78
C LEU A 136 11.70 3.21 7.31
N ASP A 137 13.03 3.27 7.35
CA ASP A 137 13.81 4.46 7.72
C ASP A 137 14.01 5.45 6.56
N GLY A 138 13.45 5.17 5.38
CA GLY A 138 13.58 5.99 4.18
C GLY A 138 14.82 5.67 3.33
N SER A 139 15.65 4.70 3.71
CA SER A 139 16.82 4.31 2.91
C SER A 139 16.40 3.76 1.55
N TYR A 140 16.90 4.35 0.47
CA TYR A 140 16.65 3.89 -0.90
C TYR A 140 17.43 2.60 -1.20
N MET A 141 16.72 1.57 -1.68
CA MET A 141 17.28 0.25 -1.98
C MET A 141 17.57 0.04 -3.47
N GLY A 142 16.99 0.86 -4.36
CA GLY A 142 17.07 0.66 -5.81
C GLY A 142 15.72 0.34 -6.45
N LYS A 143 15.75 0.04 -7.75
CA LYS A 143 14.56 -0.42 -8.48
C LYS A 143 14.29 -1.90 -8.24
N LEU A 144 13.03 -2.32 -8.31
CA LEU A 144 12.65 -3.71 -8.08
C LEU A 144 13.35 -4.68 -9.05
N ARG A 145 13.55 -4.28 -10.31
CA ARG A 145 14.31 -5.08 -11.29
C ARG A 145 15.75 -5.38 -10.82
N GLU A 146 16.43 -4.38 -10.27
CA GLU A 146 17.82 -4.49 -9.78
C GLU A 146 17.88 -5.37 -8.52
N LEU A 147 16.88 -5.22 -7.65
CA LEU A 147 16.76 -6.06 -6.45
C LEU A 147 16.47 -7.52 -6.78
N LYS A 148 15.67 -7.79 -7.83
CA LYS A 148 15.43 -9.15 -8.32
C LYS A 148 16.72 -9.77 -8.85
N GLU A 149 17.49 -9.07 -9.68
CA GLU A 149 18.79 -9.55 -10.18
C GLU A 149 19.75 -9.87 -9.03
N LYS A 150 19.80 -9.00 -8.02
CA LYS A 150 20.70 -9.11 -6.88
C LYS A 150 20.34 -10.23 -5.90
N PHE A 151 19.04 -10.45 -5.63
CA PHE A 151 18.59 -11.30 -4.53
C PHE A 151 17.80 -12.54 -4.96
N ASN A 152 17.53 -12.73 -6.25
CA ASN A 152 16.87 -13.93 -6.77
C ASN A 152 17.82 -14.84 -7.57
N SER A 153 19.10 -14.46 -7.69
CA SER A 153 20.16 -15.27 -8.28
C SER A 153 20.56 -16.45 -7.39
#